data_AF-A0A3B9AHR4-F1
#
_entry.id   AF-A0A3B9AHR4-F1
#
_cell.length_a   1.000
_cell.length_b   1.000
_cell.length_c   1.000
_cell.angle_alpha   90.00
_cell.angle_beta   90.00
_cell.angle_gamma   90.00
#
_symmetry.space_group_name_H-M   'P 1'
#
loop_
_entity.id
_entity.type
_entity.pdbx_description
1 polymer ?
#
loop_
_entity_poly.entity_id
_entity_poly.type
_entity_poly.pdbx_seq_one_letter_code
_entity_poly.pdbx_strand_id
1 'polypeptide(L)'
;MCTVTYLPLSNGFILTHNRDEAPARSPKSIVREGSPAILFPRDTHAGGTWIACSQSGRTACLLNGAFVLHRRQPPYRRSRGLLLLDFFDWKNADDFFAEYDLHNIEPFTFL
;
A
#
# COMPACT_ATOMS: atom_id res chain seq x y z
N MET A 1 -4.82 -12.37 5.81
CA MET A 1 -5.14 -11.33 6.80
C MET A 1 -3.92 -10.41 6.88
N CYS A 2 -4.05 -9.15 7.30
CA CYS A 2 -2.87 -8.27 7.46
C CYS A 2 -2.83 -7.76 8.89
N THR A 3 -1.63 -7.64 9.45
CA THR A 3 -1.40 -7.06 10.77
C THR A 3 -0.36 -5.97 10.64
N VAL A 4 -0.70 -4.76 11.10
CA VAL A 4 0.22 -3.64 11.17
C VAL A 4 0.50 -3.31 12.63
N THR A 5 1.76 -3.04 12.95
CA THR A 5 2.16 -2.53 14.26
C THR A 5 2.88 -1.21 14.07
N TYR A 6 2.39 -0.18 14.74
CA TYR A 6 3.02 1.14 14.80
C TYR A 6 3.53 1.39 16.23
N LEU A 7 4.83 1.65 16.35
CA LEU A 7 5.47 2.00 17.62
C LEU A 7 6.13 3.38 17.46
N PRO A 8 5.56 4.46 18.02
CA PRO A 8 6.21 5.76 18.01
C PRO A 8 7.43 5.76 18.95
N LEU A 9 8.48 6.46 18.54
CA LEU A 9 9.71 6.68 19.29
C LEU A 9 9.97 8.18 19.41
N SER A 10 10.89 8.60 20.29
CA SER A 10 11.24 10.02 20.45
C SER A 10 11.81 10.66 19.17
N ASN A 11 12.49 9.87 18.33
CA ASN A 11 13.15 10.32 17.10
C ASN A 11 12.62 9.63 15.84
N GLY A 12 11.36 9.16 15.84
CA GLY A 12 10.76 8.49 14.68
C GLY A 12 9.73 7.45 15.06
N PHE A 13 9.67 6.36 14.30
CA PHE A 13 8.75 5.25 14.57
C PHE A 13 9.30 3.93 14.02
N ILE A 14 8.78 2.83 14.54
CA ILE A 14 8.89 1.51 13.92
C ILE A 14 7.53 1.15 13.34
N LEU A 15 7.51 0.77 12.07
CA LEU A 15 6.34 0.23 11.41
C LEU A 15 6.67 -1.19 10.94
N THR A 16 5.88 -2.17 11.39
CA THR A 16 5.94 -3.53 10.86
C THR A 16 4.62 -3.88 10.20
N HIS A 17 4.67 -4.69 9.14
CA HIS A 17 3.48 -5.08 8.40
C HIS A 17 3.60 -6.53 7.93
N ASN A 18 2.79 -7.39 8.51
CA ASN A 18 2.61 -8.77 8.10
C ASN A 18 1.45 -8.85 7.10
N ARG A 19 1.69 -9.52 5.96
CA ARG A 19 0.67 -9.79 4.95
C ARG A 19 0.56 -11.29 4.74
N ASP A 20 -0.54 -11.88 5.19
CA ASP A 20 -0.86 -13.28 4.89
C ASP A 20 -1.60 -13.35 3.56
N GLU A 21 -0.95 -13.97 2.58
CA GLU A 21 -1.38 -14.07 1.19
C GLU A 21 -0.95 -15.42 0.61
N ALA A 22 -1.54 -15.81 -0.53
CA ALA A 22 -1.12 -17.00 -1.26
C ALA A 22 0.40 -17.01 -1.55
N PRO A 23 1.11 -18.13 -1.34
CA PRO A 23 2.57 -18.22 -1.50
C PRO A 23 3.09 -17.76 -2.88
N ALA A 24 2.30 -17.96 -3.95
CA ALA A 24 2.64 -17.52 -5.30
C ALA A 24 2.80 -15.99 -5.45
N ARG A 25 2.30 -15.22 -4.50
CA ARG A 25 2.35 -13.74 -4.46
C ARG A 25 3.49 -13.20 -3.59
N SER A 26 4.29 -14.09 -3.00
CA SER A 26 5.43 -13.70 -2.16
C SER A 26 6.40 -12.83 -2.96
N PRO A 27 6.85 -11.69 -2.42
CA PRO A 27 7.85 -10.87 -3.07
C PRO A 27 9.17 -11.66 -3.19
N LYS A 28 9.88 -11.47 -4.29
CA LYS A 28 11.22 -12.05 -4.49
C LYS A 28 12.36 -11.09 -4.10
N SER A 29 12.05 -9.81 -4.02
CA SER A 29 13.01 -8.76 -3.69
C SER A 29 12.30 -7.52 -3.13
N ILE A 30 13.08 -6.70 -2.45
CA ILE A 30 12.74 -5.30 -2.18
C ILE A 30 13.28 -4.48 -3.36
N VAL A 31 12.42 -3.65 -3.94
CA VAL A 31 12.72 -2.82 -5.10
C VAL A 31 12.89 -1.38 -4.64
N ARG A 32 13.81 -0.66 -5.30
CA ARG A 32 13.95 0.79 -5.21
C ARG A 32 13.76 1.40 -6.59
N GLU A 33 12.71 2.21 -6.77
CA GLU A 33 12.39 2.84 -8.06
C GLU A 33 11.59 4.13 -7.91
N GLY A 34 11.33 4.82 -9.02
CA GLY A 34 10.60 6.09 -9.06
C GLY A 34 11.50 7.31 -8.87
N SER A 35 10.90 8.49 -9.01
CA SER A 35 11.54 9.79 -8.80
C SER A 35 10.52 10.74 -8.14
N PRO A 36 10.57 10.97 -6.81
CA PRO A 36 11.59 10.49 -5.87
C PRO A 36 11.56 8.98 -5.64
N ALA A 37 12.71 8.39 -5.33
CA ALA A 37 12.82 6.94 -5.15
C ALA A 37 12.06 6.46 -3.90
N ILE A 38 11.31 5.37 -4.08
CA ILE A 38 10.60 4.64 -3.03
C ILE A 38 11.15 3.22 -2.89
N LEU A 39 11.09 2.67 -1.68
CA LEU A 39 11.55 1.34 -1.30
C LEU A 39 10.36 0.48 -0.87
N PHE A 40 10.16 -0.67 -1.50
CA PHE A 40 9.02 -1.55 -1.20
C PHE A 40 9.22 -2.99 -1.69
N PRO A 41 8.56 -3.99 -1.09
CA PRO A 41 8.46 -5.34 -1.66
C PRO A 41 7.44 -5.36 -2.81
N ARG A 42 7.80 -5.93 -3.96
CA ARG A 42 6.88 -6.06 -5.09
C ARG A 42 6.13 -7.39 -5.08
N ASP A 43 4.79 -7.35 -5.11
CA ASP A 43 3.95 -8.53 -5.33
C ASP A 43 4.24 -9.11 -6.71
N THR A 44 4.65 -10.38 -6.75
CA THR A 44 5.09 -11.07 -7.98
C THR A 44 3.99 -11.29 -9.00
N HIS A 45 2.72 -11.23 -8.58
CA HIS A 45 1.59 -11.49 -9.45
C HIS A 45 0.91 -10.20 -9.89
N ALA A 46 0.55 -9.33 -8.93
CA ALA A 46 -0.19 -8.11 -9.20
C ALA A 46 0.70 -6.88 -9.47
N GLY A 47 2.02 -6.98 -9.25
CA GLY A 47 3.00 -5.92 -9.51
C GLY A 47 2.99 -4.74 -8.52
N GLY A 48 1.96 -4.62 -7.68
CA GLY A 48 1.84 -3.59 -6.65
C GLY A 48 2.56 -3.94 -5.33
N THR A 49 2.23 -3.21 -4.27
CA THR A 49 2.75 -3.47 -2.92
C THR A 49 1.73 -3.19 -1.82
N TRP A 50 2.00 -3.64 -0.59
CA TRP A 50 1.17 -3.37 0.60
C TRP A 50 1.87 -2.42 1.58
N ILE A 51 3.13 -2.05 1.32
CA ILE A 51 3.91 -1.13 2.14
C ILE A 51 5.00 -0.49 1.29
N ALA A 52 5.21 0.82 1.41
CA ALA A 52 6.32 1.51 0.76
C ALA A 52 6.81 2.68 1.60
N CYS A 53 8.09 3.02 1.45
CA CYS A 53 8.72 4.16 2.11
C CYS A 53 9.56 4.96 1.11
N SER A 54 9.40 6.28 1.12
CA SER A 54 10.22 7.21 0.33
C SER A 54 11.48 7.62 1.06
N GLN A 55 12.44 8.18 0.33
CA GLN A 55 13.68 8.71 0.91
C GLN A 55 13.48 9.83 1.94
N SER A 56 12.35 10.56 1.90
CA SER A 56 12.01 11.59 2.89
C SER A 56 11.38 11.02 4.18
N GLY A 57 11.24 9.70 4.29
CA GLY A 57 10.59 9.03 5.43
C GLY A 57 9.07 8.94 5.30
N ARG A 58 8.46 9.50 4.23
CA ARG A 58 7.02 9.30 3.97
C ARG A 58 6.78 7.82 3.71
N THR A 59 5.99 7.20 4.57
CA THR A 59 5.70 5.76 4.57
C THR A 59 4.20 5.58 4.45
N ALA A 60 3.77 4.61 3.64
CA ALA A 60 2.37 4.25 3.51
C ALA A 60 2.22 2.73 3.49
N CYS A 61 1.10 2.23 4.01
CA CYS A 61 0.72 0.82 3.94
C CYS A 61 -0.78 0.64 3.74
N LEU A 62 -1.14 -0.54 3.24
CA LEU A 62 -2.52 -0.86 2.88
C LEU A 62 -3.02 -2.12 3.58
N LEU A 63 -4.18 -2.00 4.22
CA LEU A 63 -4.89 -3.11 4.84
C LEU A 63 -6.10 -3.50 3.99
N ASN A 64 -6.50 -4.77 4.10
CA ASN A 64 -7.74 -5.25 3.48
C ASN A 64 -8.96 -4.54 4.08
N GLY A 65 -10.00 -4.38 3.25
CA GLY A 65 -11.17 -3.55 3.55
C GLY A 65 -11.88 -3.89 4.87
N ALA A 66 -11.96 -2.85 5.71
CA ALA A 66 -12.92 -2.56 6.79
C ALA A 66 -13.30 -3.69 7.78
N PHE A 67 -14.10 -3.33 8.78
CA PHE A 67 -14.54 -4.24 9.86
C PHE A 67 -15.43 -5.40 9.38
N VAL A 68 -15.99 -5.30 8.17
CA VAL A 68 -16.92 -6.28 7.60
C VAL A 68 -16.43 -6.70 6.22
N LEU A 69 -16.53 -8.00 5.94
CA LEU A 69 -16.19 -8.56 4.63
C LEU A 69 -17.03 -7.91 3.52
N HIS A 70 -16.39 -7.21 2.60
CA HIS A 70 -17.07 -6.62 1.45
C HIS A 70 -17.39 -7.66 0.37
N ARG A 71 -18.46 -7.43 -0.38
CA ARG A 71 -18.76 -8.24 -1.57
C ARG A 71 -17.82 -7.83 -2.70
N ARG A 72 -17.03 -8.78 -3.19
CA ARG A 72 -16.08 -8.55 -4.30
C ARG A 72 -16.83 -8.28 -5.61
N GLN A 73 -16.35 -7.31 -6.39
CA GLN A 73 -16.97 -6.89 -7.65
C GLN A 73 -15.92 -6.73 -8.76
N PRO A 74 -15.26 -7.83 -9.19
CA PRO A 74 -14.36 -7.75 -10.34
C PRO A 74 -15.16 -7.52 -11.66
N PRO A 75 -14.53 -6.91 -12.69
CA PRO A 75 -13.15 -6.44 -12.72
C PRO A 75 -12.99 -5.08 -12.04
N TYR A 76 -11.92 -4.90 -11.27
CA TYR A 76 -11.57 -3.61 -10.66
C TYR A 76 -10.75 -2.76 -11.61
N ARG A 77 -10.94 -1.44 -11.56
CA ARG A 77 -10.21 -0.46 -12.39
C ARG A 77 -8.71 -0.54 -12.17
N ARG A 78 -8.30 -0.71 -10.91
CA ARG A 78 -6.90 -0.80 -10.50
C ARG A 78 -6.76 -1.63 -9.23
N SER A 79 -5.62 -2.30 -9.08
CA SER A 79 -5.34 -3.05 -7.85
C SER A 79 -4.96 -2.09 -6.73
N ARG A 80 -5.38 -2.41 -5.51
CA ARG A 80 -5.05 -1.66 -4.30
C ARG A 80 -3.53 -1.47 -4.11
N GLY A 81 -2.76 -2.49 -4.46
CA GLY A 81 -1.30 -2.41 -4.34
C GLY A 81 -0.64 -1.51 -5.39
N LEU A 82 -1.25 -1.34 -6.57
CA LEU A 82 -0.78 -0.37 -7.56
C LEU A 82 -1.21 1.05 -7.17
N LEU A 83 -2.40 1.21 -6.59
CA LEU A 83 -2.86 2.48 -6.03
C LEU A 83 -1.90 3.02 -4.96
N LEU A 84 -1.35 2.15 -4.09
CA LEU A 84 -0.36 2.58 -3.10
C LEU A 84 0.90 3.15 -3.76
N LEU A 85 1.33 2.59 -4.90
CA LEU A 85 2.46 3.15 -5.64
C LEU A 85 2.11 4.51 -6.24
N ASP A 86 0.93 4.65 -6.83
CA ASP A 86 0.46 5.93 -7.40
C ASP A 86 0.44 7.05 -6.36
N PHE A 87 0.10 6.75 -5.11
CA PHE A 87 0.12 7.74 -4.01
C PHE A 87 1.48 8.43 -3.85
N PHE A 88 2.58 7.80 -4.25
CA PHE A 88 3.90 8.42 -4.16
C PHE A 88 4.17 9.52 -5.19
N ASP A 89 3.33 9.64 -6.21
CA ASP A 89 3.34 10.77 -7.15
C ASP A 89 2.61 12.01 -6.60
N TRP A 90 1.95 11.88 -5.45
CA TRP A 90 1.18 12.95 -4.82
C TRP A 90 1.94 13.57 -3.66
N LYS A 91 1.61 14.82 -3.32
CA LYS A 91 2.29 15.54 -2.23
C LYS A 91 1.84 15.06 -0.85
N ASN A 92 0.53 14.86 -0.67
CA ASN A 92 -0.09 14.49 0.59
C ASN A 92 -1.34 13.62 0.35
N ALA A 93 -1.86 13.01 1.42
CA ALA A 93 -3.00 12.10 1.34
C ALA A 93 -4.32 12.81 1.02
N ASP A 94 -4.50 14.05 1.48
CA ASP A 94 -5.73 14.81 1.25
C ASP A 94 -5.91 15.11 -0.25
N ASP A 95 -4.89 15.63 -0.91
CA ASP A 95 -4.89 15.89 -2.36
C ASP A 95 -5.15 14.59 -3.13
N PHE A 96 -4.46 13.51 -2.74
CA PHE A 96 -4.62 12.20 -3.37
C PHE A 96 -6.07 11.70 -3.27
N PHE A 97 -6.67 11.69 -2.08
CA PHE A 97 -8.02 11.16 -1.91
C PHE A 97 -9.12 12.11 -2.41
N ALA A 98 -8.82 13.40 -2.59
CA ALA A 98 -9.73 14.35 -3.21
C ALA A 98 -9.79 14.20 -4.74
N GLU A 99 -8.67 13.90 -5.39
CA GLU A 99 -8.55 13.97 -6.86
C GLU A 99 -8.38 12.61 -7.54
N TYR A 100 -7.87 11.59 -6.84
CA TYR A 100 -7.62 10.28 -7.42
C TYR A 100 -8.93 9.52 -7.67
N ASP A 101 -9.08 8.95 -8.87
CA ASP A 101 -10.26 8.17 -9.23
C ASP A 101 -10.34 6.84 -8.45
N LEU A 102 -11.08 6.85 -7.34
CA LEU A 102 -11.37 5.66 -6.54
C LEU A 102 -12.54 4.83 -7.08
N HIS A 103 -13.16 5.22 -8.20
CA HIS A 103 -14.27 4.46 -8.78
C HIS A 103 -13.84 3.03 -9.13
N ASN A 104 -14.65 2.06 -8.70
CA ASN A 104 -14.45 0.64 -8.95
C ASN A 104 -13.06 0.12 -8.50
N ILE A 105 -12.60 0.59 -7.34
CA ILE A 105 -11.46 0.04 -6.61
C ILE A 105 -11.99 -0.76 -5.41
N GLU A 106 -11.41 -1.94 -5.20
CA GLU A 106 -11.77 -2.78 -4.05
C GLU A 106 -11.57 -2.02 -2.73
N PRO A 107 -12.52 -2.02 -1.79
CA PRO A 107 -12.38 -1.30 -0.51
C PRO A 107 -11.10 -1.65 0.26
N PHE A 108 -10.54 -0.64 0.93
CA PHE A 108 -9.27 -0.74 1.67
C PHE A 108 -9.23 0.24 2.83
N THR A 109 -8.28 0.00 3.74
CA THR A 109 -7.83 1.00 4.72
C THR A 109 -6.41 1.41 4.36
N PHE A 110 -6.14 2.71 4.36
CA PHE A 110 -4.85 3.30 4.01
C PHE A 110 -4.26 3.98 5.25
N LEU A 111 -2.98 3.73 5.52
CA LEU A 111 -2.24 4.27 6.67
C LEU A 111 -0.90 4.84 6.22
#